data_AF-A0A2N1F933-F1
#
_entry.id   AF-A0A2N1F933-F1
#
_cell.length_a   1.000
_cell.length_b   1.000
_cell.length_c   1.000
_cell.angle_alpha   90.00
_cell.angle_beta   90.00
_cell.angle_gamma   90.00
#
_symmetry.space_group_name_H-M   'P 1'
#
loop_
_entity.id
_entity.type
_entity.pdbx_description
1 polymer ?
#
loop_
_entity_poly.entity_id
_entity_poly.type
_entity_poly.pdbx_seq_one_letter_code
_entity_poly.pdbx_strand_id
1 'polypeptide(L)'
;MILKHKKMNSTVYNIDAQKAAIKAILVANEKKLSPQFIGDFSNQRIKILNGTPILRKEIKPSMGIQNLIDEDTRKVVGVSDFSEKVISNTEVLIIEKLRIGYCTSLASKAEALGAYKKALPVAFRNATFRIRQDGDVIYETGLSDVFNRYTGTSLEDDYVHLKNPVTLVGGLEIKFELEFGKGAEAHKTEIEYLELGFGGIKLSR
;
A
#
# COMPACT_ATOMS: atom_id res chain seq x y z
N MET A 1 31.81 2.46 -41.89
CA MET A 1 30.67 1.85 -41.18
C MET A 1 30.45 2.64 -39.89
N ILE A 2 29.49 3.57 -39.87
CA ILE A 2 29.28 4.52 -38.75
C ILE A 2 28.29 3.88 -37.78
N LEU A 3 28.77 3.50 -36.59
CA LEU A 3 27.94 3.01 -35.49
C LEU A 3 27.12 4.18 -34.91
N LYS A 4 25.86 4.28 -35.36
CA LYS A 4 24.85 5.15 -34.76
C LYS A 4 24.68 4.75 -33.29
N HIS A 5 25.17 5.58 -32.38
CA HIS A 5 24.86 5.47 -30.96
C HIS A 5 23.37 5.67 -30.77
N LYS A 6 22.69 4.60 -30.35
CA LYS A 6 21.31 4.59 -29.88
C LYS A 6 21.23 5.60 -28.72
N LYS A 7 20.52 6.71 -28.90
CA LYS A 7 20.21 7.64 -27.81
C LYS A 7 19.57 6.83 -26.69
N MET A 8 20.26 6.70 -25.55
CA MET A 8 19.62 6.28 -24.32
C MET A 8 18.52 7.30 -24.03
N ASN A 9 17.28 6.82 -23.90
CA ASN A 9 16.18 7.60 -23.34
C ASN A 9 16.53 7.88 -21.88
N SER A 10 17.31 8.93 -21.64
CA SER A 10 17.41 9.53 -20.33
C SER A 10 16.13 10.34 -20.10
N THR A 11 15.06 9.67 -19.68
CA THR A 11 14.08 10.35 -18.83
C THR A 11 14.83 10.67 -17.55
N VAL A 12 15.52 11.82 -17.53
CA VAL A 12 16.18 12.32 -16.33
C VAL A 12 15.07 12.47 -15.30
N TYR A 13 15.14 11.68 -14.22
CA TYR A 13 14.23 11.78 -13.10
C TYR A 13 14.26 13.24 -12.62
N ASN A 14 13.20 14.00 -12.90
CA ASN A 14 13.16 15.42 -12.55
C ASN A 14 12.89 15.52 -11.04
N ILE A 15 13.97 15.38 -10.27
CA ILE A 15 13.98 15.44 -8.81
C ILE A 15 13.36 16.75 -8.32
N ASP A 16 13.52 17.86 -9.04
CA ASP A 16 12.98 19.16 -8.63
C ASP A 16 11.46 19.22 -8.78
N ALA A 17 10.92 18.68 -9.88
CA ALA A 17 9.47 18.54 -10.05
C ALA A 17 8.85 17.62 -8.98
N GLN A 18 9.52 16.50 -8.64
CA GLN A 18 9.08 15.62 -7.57
C GLN A 18 9.13 16.30 -6.20
N LYS A 19 10.20 17.05 -5.89
CA LYS A 19 10.29 17.83 -4.65
C LYS A 19 9.18 18.85 -4.54
N ALA A 20 8.82 19.53 -5.64
CA ALA A 20 7.71 20.48 -5.65
C ALA A 20 6.36 19.79 -5.39
N ALA A 21 6.11 18.64 -6.03
CA ALA A 21 4.89 17.85 -5.80
C ALA A 21 4.80 17.35 -4.34
N ILE A 22 5.90 16.78 -3.81
CA ILE A 22 6.00 16.36 -2.42
C ILE A 22 5.70 17.53 -1.48
N LYS A 23 6.31 18.70 -1.72
CA LYS A 23 6.08 19.89 -0.90
C LYS A 23 4.61 20.31 -0.90
N ALA A 24 3.94 20.27 -2.05
CA ALA A 24 2.52 20.58 -2.14
C ALA A 24 1.66 19.60 -1.32
N ILE A 25 1.96 18.29 -1.38
CA ILE A 25 1.28 17.26 -0.58
C ILE A 25 1.52 17.49 0.92
N LEU A 26 2.74 17.82 1.32
CA LEU A 26 3.07 18.11 2.71
C LEU A 26 2.33 19.34 3.23
N VAL A 27 2.24 20.41 2.44
CA VAL A 27 1.48 21.62 2.79
C VAL A 27 0.00 21.30 2.95
N ALA A 28 -0.58 20.48 2.07
CA ALA A 28 -1.98 20.06 2.18
C ALA A 28 -2.26 19.27 3.47
N ASN A 29 -1.24 18.62 4.04
CA ASN A 29 -1.34 17.83 5.27
C ASN A 29 -0.68 18.49 6.49
N GLU A 30 -0.25 19.76 6.39
CA GLU A 30 0.60 20.42 7.40
C GLU A 30 0.04 20.33 8.83
N LYS A 31 -1.27 20.51 8.98
CA LYS A 31 -1.96 20.44 10.28
C LYS A 31 -1.94 19.06 10.93
N LYS A 32 -1.74 18.00 10.14
CA LYS A 32 -1.66 16.60 10.60
C LYS A 32 -0.22 16.15 10.83
N LEU A 33 0.77 16.84 10.25
CA LEU A 33 2.18 16.50 10.40
C LEU A 33 2.64 16.65 11.85
N SER A 34 3.44 15.70 12.33
CA SER A 34 3.99 15.79 13.68
C SER A 34 4.97 16.97 13.77
N PRO A 35 5.06 17.65 14.94
CA PRO A 35 6.06 18.71 15.15
C PRO A 35 7.49 18.23 14.88
N GLN A 36 7.78 16.96 15.21
CA GLN A 36 9.08 16.36 14.96
C GLN A 36 9.38 16.23 13.46
N PHE A 37 8.41 15.77 12.66
CA PHE A 37 8.57 15.68 11.21
C PHE A 37 8.78 17.05 10.57
N ILE A 38 7.99 18.06 10.97
CA ILE A 38 8.12 19.44 10.48
C ILE A 38 9.52 19.99 10.79
N GLY A 39 10.00 19.76 12.01
CA GLY A 39 11.34 20.16 12.44
C GLY A 39 12.43 19.47 11.62
N ASP A 40 12.35 18.15 11.42
CA ASP A 40 13.33 17.41 10.63
C ASP A 40 13.29 17.78 9.15
N PHE A 41 12.11 18.04 8.58
CA PHE A 41 11.95 18.49 7.19
C PHE A 41 12.57 19.87 6.97
N SER A 42 12.29 20.82 7.87
CA SER A 42 12.83 22.19 7.81
C SER A 42 14.36 22.22 7.96
N ASN A 43 14.91 21.30 8.74
CA ASN A 43 16.36 21.13 8.92
C ASN A 43 17.02 20.22 7.86
N GLN A 44 16.31 19.86 6.79
CA GLN A 44 16.80 19.01 5.69
C GLN A 44 17.33 17.64 6.15
N ARG A 45 16.75 17.09 7.23
CA ARG A 45 17.11 15.76 7.76
C ARG A 45 16.23 14.64 7.23
N ILE A 46 15.26 14.96 6.38
CA ILE A 46 14.36 13.99 5.76
C ILE A 46 14.93 13.55 4.41
N LYS A 47 15.05 12.24 4.25
CA LYS A 47 15.39 11.56 3.00
C LYS A 47 14.12 11.21 2.25
N ILE A 48 14.20 11.27 0.93
CA ILE A 48 13.17 10.82 0.00
C ILE A 48 13.59 9.44 -0.50
N LEU A 49 12.78 8.43 -0.19
CA LEU A 49 13.04 7.03 -0.50
C LEU A 49 11.89 6.48 -1.35
N ASN A 50 12.15 5.41 -2.10
CA ASN A 50 11.08 4.63 -2.71
C ASN A 50 10.27 3.95 -1.61
N GLY A 51 8.97 4.19 -1.58
CA GLY A 51 8.03 3.57 -0.65
C GLY A 51 7.37 2.38 -1.31
N THR A 52 7.76 1.17 -0.92
CA THR A 52 7.13 -0.08 -1.39
C THR A 52 6.70 -1.01 -0.25
N PRO A 53 6.00 -0.52 0.79
CA PRO A 53 5.62 -1.39 1.88
C PRO A 53 4.63 -2.45 1.44
N ILE A 54 4.73 -3.63 2.03
CA ILE A 54 3.78 -4.74 1.84
C ILE A 54 3.05 -5.07 3.13
N LEU A 55 1.83 -5.59 2.99
CA LEU A 55 1.08 -6.26 4.04
C LEU A 55 0.45 -7.53 3.47
N ARG A 56 0.80 -8.66 4.05
CA ARG A 56 0.20 -9.96 3.76
C ARG A 56 -0.57 -10.43 4.97
N LYS A 57 -1.81 -10.89 4.77
CA LYS A 57 -2.69 -11.28 5.87
C LYS A 57 -3.55 -12.45 5.46
N GLU A 58 -3.73 -13.38 6.40
CA GLU A 58 -4.79 -14.38 6.37
C GLU A 58 -6.17 -13.70 6.50
N ILE A 59 -7.07 -13.99 5.57
CA ILE A 59 -8.40 -13.39 5.52
C ILE A 59 -9.45 -14.50 5.59
N LYS A 60 -10.48 -14.28 6.40
CA LYS A 60 -11.65 -15.14 6.46
C LYS A 60 -12.87 -14.32 6.07
N PRO A 61 -13.26 -14.34 4.78
CA PRO A 61 -14.43 -13.60 4.32
C PRO A 61 -15.66 -13.92 5.16
N SER A 62 -16.27 -12.85 5.66
CA SER A 62 -17.52 -12.87 6.41
C SER A 62 -18.14 -11.48 6.35
N MET A 63 -19.46 -11.41 6.39
CA MET A 63 -20.19 -10.14 6.29
C MET A 63 -19.69 -9.10 7.32
N GLY A 64 -19.50 -7.87 6.84
CA GLY A 64 -19.09 -6.73 7.66
C GLY A 64 -17.65 -6.31 7.44
N ILE A 65 -17.13 -5.48 8.37
CA ILE A 65 -15.81 -4.88 8.29
C ILE A 65 -14.78 -5.77 8.98
N GLN A 66 -13.70 -6.09 8.28
CA GLN A 66 -12.52 -6.74 8.80
C GLN A 66 -11.31 -5.80 8.72
N ASN A 67 -10.65 -5.58 9.85
CA ASN A 67 -9.39 -4.83 9.91
C ASN A 67 -8.22 -5.74 9.51
N LEU A 68 -7.33 -5.22 8.67
CA LEU A 68 -6.13 -5.93 8.18
C LEU A 68 -4.90 -5.66 9.04
N ILE A 69 -4.86 -4.49 9.67
CA ILE A 69 -3.87 -4.11 10.67
C ILE A 69 -4.54 -3.96 12.02
N ASP A 70 -3.89 -4.50 13.02
CA ASP A 70 -4.37 -4.60 14.40
C ASP A 70 -3.19 -4.42 15.37
N GLU A 71 -3.48 -4.47 16.67
CA GLU A 71 -2.48 -4.38 17.74
C GLU A 71 -1.50 -5.55 17.78
N ASP A 72 -1.81 -6.65 17.09
CA ASP A 72 -0.96 -7.83 16.95
C ASP A 72 -0.17 -7.85 15.64
N THR A 73 -0.38 -6.86 14.77
CA THR A 73 0.35 -6.74 13.52
C THR A 73 1.79 -6.38 13.84
N ARG A 74 2.72 -7.25 13.44
CA ARG A 74 4.15 -7.09 13.66
C ARG A 74 4.85 -6.99 12.32
N LYS A 75 5.93 -6.22 12.28
CA LYS A 75 6.85 -6.24 11.16
C LYS A 75 7.49 -7.62 11.08
N VAL A 76 7.27 -8.32 9.98
CA VAL A 76 7.81 -9.66 9.71
C VAL A 76 8.34 -9.65 8.28
N VAL A 77 9.61 -10.01 8.12
CA VAL A 77 10.29 -9.98 6.82
C VAL A 77 9.52 -10.82 5.80
N GLY A 78 9.17 -10.21 4.67
CA GLY A 78 8.40 -10.87 3.61
C GLY A 78 6.91 -11.07 3.92
N VAL A 79 6.39 -10.50 5.01
CA VAL A 79 4.96 -10.58 5.37
C VAL A 79 4.37 -9.19 5.58
N SER A 80 4.95 -8.38 6.45
CA SER A 80 4.44 -7.04 6.75
C SER A 80 5.59 -6.07 7.00
N ASP A 81 5.53 -4.90 6.37
CA ASP A 81 6.37 -3.75 6.69
C ASP A 81 5.77 -2.86 7.79
N PHE A 82 4.51 -3.09 8.13
CA PHE A 82 3.79 -2.38 9.18
C PHE A 82 4.03 -3.07 10.52
N SER A 83 4.35 -2.27 11.53
CA SER A 83 4.36 -2.67 12.93
C SER A 83 3.26 -1.87 13.59
N GLU A 84 2.21 -2.55 14.06
CA GLU A 84 1.03 -1.94 14.69
C GLU A 84 0.20 -1.06 13.74
N LYS A 85 -0.68 -0.23 14.32
CA LYS A 85 -1.61 0.65 13.61
C LYS A 85 -1.03 2.04 13.31
N VAL A 86 0.29 2.24 13.44
CA VAL A 86 0.92 3.56 13.27
C VAL A 86 2.22 3.41 12.48
N ILE A 87 2.55 4.41 11.66
CA ILE A 87 3.91 4.60 11.16
C ILE A 87 4.62 5.62 12.05
N SER A 88 5.96 5.59 12.09
CA SER A 88 6.75 6.46 12.96
C SER A 88 6.40 7.95 12.78
N ASN A 89 6.37 8.72 13.87
CA ASN A 89 6.09 10.16 13.85
C ASN A 89 7.06 10.97 12.98
N THR A 90 8.20 10.39 12.60
CA THR A 90 9.20 10.97 11.70
C THR A 90 9.01 10.56 10.24
N GLU A 91 7.90 9.90 9.91
CA GLU A 91 7.66 9.34 8.59
C GLU A 91 6.38 9.88 7.95
N VAL A 92 6.42 10.02 6.64
CA VAL A 92 5.24 10.22 5.79
C VAL A 92 5.35 9.25 4.63
N LEU A 93 4.27 8.53 4.35
CA LEU A 93 4.17 7.65 3.19
C LEU A 93 3.15 8.21 2.21
N ILE A 94 3.60 8.54 1.01
CA ILE A 94 2.75 8.96 -0.10
C ILE A 94 2.57 7.74 -1.01
N ILE A 95 1.36 7.23 -1.08
CA ILE A 95 0.96 6.07 -1.86
C ILE A 95 0.37 6.59 -3.17
N GLU A 96 1.05 6.31 -4.28
CA GLU A 96 0.64 6.74 -5.62
C GLU A 96 0.00 5.59 -6.40
N LYS A 97 0.24 4.36 -5.97
CA LYS A 97 -0.25 3.15 -6.61
C LYS A 97 -0.43 2.02 -5.61
N LEU A 98 -1.37 1.14 -5.90
CA LEU A 98 -1.74 -0.01 -5.07
C LEU A 98 -1.82 -1.26 -5.92
N ARG A 99 -1.42 -2.41 -5.37
CA ARG A 99 -1.72 -3.72 -5.92
C ARG A 99 -2.35 -4.61 -4.86
N ILE A 100 -3.34 -5.40 -5.27
CA ILE A 100 -3.89 -6.47 -4.45
C ILE A 100 -3.56 -7.82 -5.10
N GLY A 101 -2.83 -8.66 -4.38
CA GLY A 101 -2.56 -10.05 -4.74
C GLY A 101 -3.39 -11.02 -3.89
N TYR A 102 -3.67 -12.21 -4.41
CA TYR A 102 -4.46 -13.24 -3.72
C TYR A 102 -3.84 -14.62 -3.89
N CYS A 103 -3.86 -15.41 -2.83
CA CYS A 103 -3.55 -16.83 -2.88
C CYS A 103 -4.31 -17.61 -1.81
N THR A 104 -4.15 -18.92 -1.84
CA THR A 104 -4.69 -19.83 -0.83
C THR A 104 -3.62 -20.84 -0.41
N SER A 105 -3.77 -21.39 0.79
CA SER A 105 -2.91 -22.43 1.36
C SER A 105 -3.73 -23.43 2.18
N LEU A 106 -3.25 -24.65 2.35
CA LEU A 106 -3.83 -25.62 3.29
C LEU A 106 -3.37 -25.38 4.74
N ALA A 107 -2.27 -24.63 4.93
CA ALA A 107 -1.70 -24.31 6.24
C ALA A 107 -1.96 -22.86 6.61
N SER A 108 -2.25 -22.61 7.90
CA SER A 108 -2.37 -21.27 8.47
C SER A 108 -1.00 -20.60 8.60
N LYS A 109 -0.97 -19.27 8.73
CA LYS A 109 0.26 -18.47 8.85
C LYS A 109 1.27 -18.70 7.71
N ALA A 110 0.77 -18.92 6.50
CA ALA A 110 1.56 -19.19 5.30
C ALA A 110 1.78 -17.95 4.42
N GLU A 111 1.65 -16.74 4.99
CA GLU A 111 1.71 -15.47 4.26
C GLU A 111 3.00 -15.31 3.45
N ALA A 112 4.14 -15.72 4.01
CA ALA A 112 5.44 -15.59 3.34
C ALA A 112 5.60 -16.51 2.11
N LEU A 113 4.79 -17.57 2.02
CA LEU A 113 4.95 -18.66 1.04
C LEU A 113 4.09 -18.44 -0.22
N GLY A 114 3.13 -17.51 -0.16
CA GLY A 114 2.23 -17.23 -1.26
C GLY A 114 2.93 -16.55 -2.44
N ALA A 115 2.61 -16.99 -3.67
CA ALA A 115 2.98 -16.27 -4.88
C ALA A 115 1.99 -15.11 -5.19
N TYR A 116 0.81 -15.12 -4.57
CA TYR A 116 -0.24 -14.10 -4.69
C TYR A 116 -0.83 -13.86 -6.10
N LYS A 117 -0.73 -14.85 -6.99
CA LYS A 117 -1.15 -14.76 -8.41
C LYS A 117 -2.53 -15.32 -8.74
N LYS A 118 -3.30 -15.79 -7.74
CA LYS A 118 -4.62 -16.40 -8.00
C LYS A 118 -5.64 -15.29 -8.25
N ALA A 119 -6.62 -15.58 -9.10
CA ALA A 119 -7.75 -14.68 -9.32
C ALA A 119 -8.56 -14.49 -8.02
N LEU A 120 -9.03 -13.26 -7.75
CA LEU A 120 -9.93 -13.03 -6.62
C LEU A 120 -11.23 -13.82 -6.81
N PRO A 121 -11.69 -14.59 -5.80
CA PRO A 121 -12.99 -15.21 -5.84
C PRO A 121 -14.08 -14.17 -5.58
N VAL A 122 -15.33 -14.56 -5.82
CA VAL A 122 -16.50 -13.64 -5.85
C VAL A 122 -16.62 -12.79 -4.58
N ALA A 123 -16.40 -13.39 -3.40
CA ALA A 123 -16.49 -12.67 -2.12
C ALA A 123 -15.54 -11.46 -2.08
N PHE A 124 -14.28 -11.64 -2.52
CA PHE A 124 -13.31 -10.55 -2.54
C PHE A 124 -13.54 -9.58 -3.70
N ARG A 125 -13.97 -10.04 -4.87
CA ARG A 125 -14.26 -9.15 -6.01
C ARG A 125 -15.34 -8.11 -5.68
N ASN A 126 -16.27 -8.49 -4.80
CA ASN A 126 -17.39 -7.67 -4.34
C ASN A 126 -17.10 -6.95 -3.01
N ALA A 127 -15.91 -7.10 -2.44
CA ALA A 127 -15.53 -6.42 -1.21
C ALA A 127 -15.02 -5.00 -1.50
N THR A 128 -15.20 -4.11 -0.53
CA THR A 128 -14.69 -2.74 -0.55
C THR A 128 -13.42 -2.64 0.29
N PHE A 129 -12.36 -2.06 -0.26
CA PHE A 129 -11.15 -1.72 0.47
C PHE A 129 -11.22 -0.26 0.91
N ARG A 130 -10.89 0.01 2.18
CA ARG A 130 -10.75 1.37 2.72
C ARG A 130 -9.45 1.55 3.45
N ILE A 131 -8.91 2.76 3.35
CA ILE A 131 -7.87 3.25 4.23
C ILE A 131 -8.47 4.38 5.07
N ARG A 132 -8.35 4.24 6.39
CA ARG A 132 -8.65 5.31 7.34
C ARG A 132 -7.39 5.79 8.02
N GLN A 133 -7.32 7.08 8.30
CA GLN A 133 -6.31 7.64 9.18
C GLN A 133 -6.97 8.66 10.11
N ASP A 134 -6.78 8.48 11.42
CA ASP A 134 -7.40 9.33 12.45
C ASP A 134 -8.94 9.40 12.34
N GLY A 135 -9.55 8.25 12.03
CA GLY A 135 -11.01 8.10 11.87
C GLY A 135 -11.56 8.45 10.48
N ASP A 136 -10.91 9.34 9.74
CA ASP A 136 -11.32 9.77 8.39
C ASP A 136 -11.07 8.68 7.35
N VAL A 137 -12.01 8.47 6.42
CA VAL A 137 -11.74 7.70 5.19
C VAL A 137 -10.93 8.56 4.23
N ILE A 138 -9.70 8.12 3.94
CA ILE A 138 -8.80 8.83 3.01
C ILE A 138 -8.66 8.11 1.67
N TYR A 139 -9.13 6.86 1.60
CA TYR A 139 -9.21 6.08 0.37
C TYR A 139 -10.31 5.03 0.46
N GLU A 140 -11.04 4.85 -0.63
CA GLU A 140 -12.08 3.82 -0.77
C GLU A 140 -12.14 3.35 -2.22
N THR A 141 -12.19 2.03 -2.43
CA THR A 141 -12.31 1.43 -3.76
C THR A 141 -12.86 0.00 -3.66
N GLY A 142 -13.41 -0.55 -4.75
CA GLY A 142 -13.68 -1.98 -4.82
C GLY A 142 -12.37 -2.77 -4.98
N LEU A 143 -12.24 -3.93 -4.34
CA LEU A 143 -11.03 -4.76 -4.47
C LEU A 143 -10.76 -5.18 -5.92
N SER A 144 -11.82 -5.35 -6.71
CA SER A 144 -11.73 -5.71 -8.13
C SER A 144 -11.10 -4.62 -9.01
N ASP A 145 -11.14 -3.35 -8.59
CA ASP A 145 -10.56 -2.23 -9.31
C ASP A 145 -9.04 -2.15 -9.15
N VAL A 146 -8.52 -2.64 -8.02
CA VAL A 146 -7.09 -2.62 -7.65
C VAL A 146 -6.46 -4.01 -7.64
N PHE A 147 -7.18 -5.01 -8.12
CA PHE A 147 -6.69 -6.38 -8.22
C PHE A 147 -5.59 -6.48 -9.28
N ASN A 148 -4.47 -7.07 -8.87
CA ASN A 148 -3.39 -7.40 -9.77
C ASN A 148 -3.80 -8.56 -10.68
N ARG A 149 -4.01 -8.26 -11.96
CA ARG A 149 -4.38 -9.27 -12.96
C ARG A 149 -3.20 -10.14 -13.40
N TYR A 150 -1.96 -9.81 -13.00
CA TYR A 150 -0.71 -10.44 -13.45
C TYR A 150 -0.65 -10.61 -14.97
N THR A 151 -1.20 -9.63 -15.71
CA THR A 151 -1.16 -9.60 -17.19
C THR A 151 0.13 -8.96 -17.72
N GLY A 152 0.96 -8.43 -16.81
CA GLY A 152 2.09 -7.57 -17.11
C GLY A 152 3.37 -8.28 -17.54
N THR A 153 4.27 -7.51 -18.16
CA THR A 153 5.65 -7.93 -18.46
C THR A 153 6.64 -7.47 -17.39
N SER A 154 6.21 -6.60 -16.47
CA SER A 154 7.01 -6.02 -15.39
C SER A 154 6.22 -5.90 -14.08
N LEU A 155 6.93 -5.70 -12.96
CA LEU A 155 6.33 -5.47 -11.65
C LEU A 155 5.48 -4.18 -11.60
N GLU A 156 5.74 -3.22 -12.48
CA GLU A 156 4.96 -1.98 -12.52
C GLU A 156 3.58 -2.17 -13.13
N ASP A 157 3.47 -3.09 -14.08
CA ASP A 157 2.20 -3.43 -14.72
C ASP A 157 1.21 -4.11 -13.74
N ASP A 158 1.71 -4.57 -12.60
CA ASP A 158 0.94 -5.20 -11.52
C ASP A 158 0.26 -4.17 -10.61
N TYR A 159 0.66 -2.90 -10.69
CA TYR A 159 0.12 -1.82 -9.88
C TYR A 159 -0.99 -1.05 -10.59
N VAL A 160 -2.01 -0.66 -9.83
CA VAL A 160 -3.01 0.31 -10.26
C VAL A 160 -2.64 1.68 -9.73
N HIS A 161 -2.43 2.63 -10.63
CA HIS A 161 -2.15 4.02 -10.28
C HIS A 161 -3.40 4.69 -9.72
N LEU A 162 -3.24 5.32 -8.56
CA LEU A 162 -4.30 6.06 -7.92
C LEU A 162 -4.47 7.40 -8.64
N LYS A 163 -5.73 7.79 -8.91
CA LYS A 163 -6.02 9.11 -9.49
C LYS A 163 -5.57 10.24 -8.56
N ASN A 164 -5.72 10.02 -7.26
CA ASN A 164 -5.26 10.91 -6.21
C ASN A 164 -4.37 10.10 -5.25
N PRO A 165 -3.12 10.53 -5.00
CA PRO A 165 -2.26 9.86 -4.04
C PRO A 165 -2.85 9.91 -2.62
N VAL A 166 -2.66 8.82 -1.88
CA VAL A 166 -3.06 8.71 -0.48
C VAL A 166 -1.84 9.02 0.38
N THR A 167 -1.98 9.91 1.36
CA THR A 167 -0.88 10.27 2.27
C THR A 167 -1.16 9.70 3.65
N LEU A 168 -0.25 8.87 4.16
CA LEU A 168 -0.23 8.44 5.55
C LEU A 168 0.80 9.29 6.31
N VAL A 169 0.31 9.98 7.33
CA VAL A 169 1.15 10.78 8.23
C VAL A 169 1.53 9.97 9.47
N GLY A 170 2.78 10.06 9.89
CA GLY A 170 3.29 9.41 11.09
C GLY A 170 2.61 9.84 12.38
N GLY A 171 2.45 8.87 13.29
CA GLY A 171 1.85 9.07 14.60
C GLY A 171 0.33 9.08 14.68
N LEU A 172 -0.34 8.95 13.53
CA LEU A 172 -1.80 8.81 13.47
C LEU A 172 -2.19 7.34 13.33
N GLU A 173 -3.28 6.94 14.00
CA GLU A 173 -3.84 5.59 13.86
C GLU A 173 -4.30 5.37 12.41
N ILE A 174 -3.87 4.26 11.81
CA ILE A 174 -4.22 3.81 10.48
C ILE A 174 -5.10 2.57 10.62
N LYS A 175 -6.12 2.47 9.77
CA LYS A 175 -6.87 1.23 9.57
C LYS A 175 -6.91 0.90 8.08
N PHE A 176 -6.60 -0.34 7.77
CA PHE A 176 -6.85 -0.94 6.46
C PHE A 176 -8.03 -1.88 6.62
N GLU A 177 -9.12 -1.60 5.93
CA GLU A 177 -10.41 -2.25 6.15
C GLU A 177 -10.85 -2.96 4.87
N LEU A 178 -11.37 -4.18 5.04
CA LEU A 178 -12.17 -4.86 4.03
C LEU A 178 -13.60 -4.92 4.51
N GLU A 179 -14.54 -4.42 3.71
CA GLU A 179 -15.96 -4.63 3.96
C GLU A 179 -16.49 -5.66 2.97
N PHE A 180 -16.98 -6.77 3.50
CA PHE A 180 -17.62 -7.81 2.72
C PHE A 180 -19.15 -7.69 2.79
N GLY A 181 -19.80 -7.82 1.64
CA GLY A 181 -21.24 -7.85 1.53
C GLY A 181 -21.88 -9.10 2.17
N LYS A 182 -23.21 -9.06 2.31
CA LYS A 182 -23.99 -10.21 2.79
C LYS A 182 -23.77 -11.44 1.89
N GLY A 183 -23.56 -12.60 2.51
CA GLY A 183 -23.32 -13.87 1.80
C GLY A 183 -21.86 -14.09 1.38
N ALA A 184 -20.93 -13.22 1.80
CA ALA A 184 -19.51 -13.52 1.68
C ALA A 184 -19.14 -14.71 2.57
N GLU A 185 -18.57 -15.74 1.95
CA GLU A 185 -18.14 -16.97 2.62
C GLU A 185 -16.68 -17.24 2.29
N ALA A 186 -15.96 -17.78 3.27
CA ALA A 186 -14.60 -18.24 3.10
C ALA A 186 -14.55 -19.49 2.19
N HIS A 187 -13.39 -19.70 1.58
CA HIS A 187 -13.13 -20.92 0.82
C HIS A 187 -13.29 -22.18 1.70
N LYS A 188 -13.91 -23.24 1.15
CA LYS A 188 -14.36 -24.40 1.95
C LYS A 188 -13.21 -25.27 2.48
N THR A 189 -12.09 -25.32 1.76
CA THR A 189 -11.01 -26.29 2.02
C THR A 189 -9.64 -25.65 2.15
N GLU A 190 -9.50 -24.38 1.80
CA GLU A 190 -8.21 -23.69 1.80
C GLU A 190 -8.37 -22.39 2.57
N ILE A 191 -7.29 -21.97 3.21
CA ILE A 191 -7.19 -20.70 3.89
C ILE A 191 -6.81 -19.63 2.87
N GLU A 192 -7.43 -18.46 2.97
CA GLU A 192 -7.31 -17.39 1.99
C GLU A 192 -6.36 -16.29 2.48
N TYR A 193 -5.55 -15.75 1.57
CA TYR A 193 -4.56 -14.75 1.87
C TYR A 193 -4.62 -13.61 0.86
N LEU A 194 -4.46 -12.38 1.35
CA LEU A 194 -4.26 -11.21 0.52
C LEU A 194 -2.87 -10.63 0.72
N GLU A 195 -2.32 -10.07 -0.35
CA GLU A 195 -1.19 -9.16 -0.33
C GLU A 195 -1.67 -7.77 -0.74
N LEU A 196 -1.38 -6.77 0.08
CA LEU A 196 -1.49 -5.36 -0.22
C LEU A 196 -0.08 -4.85 -0.48
N GLY A 197 0.22 -4.52 -1.73
CA GLY A 197 1.46 -3.84 -2.09
C GLY A 197 1.18 -2.37 -2.34
N PHE A 198 1.86 -1.50 -1.61
CA PHE A 198 1.79 -0.07 -1.83
C PHE A 198 3.00 0.37 -2.64
N GLY A 199 2.84 1.38 -3.49
CA GLY A 199 3.92 1.97 -4.25
C GLY A 199 3.84 3.49 -4.22
N GLY A 200 4.99 4.15 -4.06
CA GLY A 200 5.09 5.60 -4.07
C GLY A 200 6.36 6.06 -3.37
N ILE A 201 6.23 7.05 -2.49
CA ILE A 201 7.35 7.77 -1.88
C ILE A 201 7.28 7.67 -0.37
N LYS A 202 8.40 7.32 0.26
CA LYS A 202 8.58 7.36 1.71
C LYS A 202 9.50 8.51 2.08
N LEU A 203 9.02 9.37 2.96
CA LEU A 203 9.80 10.41 3.62
C LEU A 203 10.16 9.91 5.02
N SER A 204 11.44 9.82 5.33
CA SER A 204 11.93 9.34 6.62
C SER A 204 13.29 9.96 6.95
N ARG A 205 13.69 9.92 8.20
CA ARG A 205 14.97 10.47 8.68
C ARG A 205 16.17 9.60 8.26
#